data_AF-A0A820E7U9-F1
#
_entry.id   AF-A0A820E7U9-F1
#
_cell.length_a   1.000
_cell.length_b   1.000
_cell.length_c   1.000
_cell.angle_alpha   90.00
_cell.angle_beta   90.00
_cell.angle_gamma   90.00
#
_symmetry.space_group_name_H-M   'P 1'
#
loop_
_entity.id
_entity.type
_entity.pdbx_description
1 polymer ?
#
loop_
_entity_poly.entity_id
_entity_poly.type
_entity_poly.pdbx_seq_one_letter_code
_entity_poly.pdbx_strand_id
1 'polypeptide(L)'
;MSSDHQLNYDQLNLHFSAKQLAILRMLAGKNSITIQDVLTAYIILILNKYCYNNNDESRILHTITIVNCRGVSNFITPQGQVSNSLFMMLSNDFDDPYSLSNIAK
;
A
#
# COMPACT_ATOMS: atom_id res chain seq x y z
N MET A 1 -10.61 -36.00 6.68
CA MET A 1 -9.23 -35.65 6.32
C MET A 1 -8.96 -34.27 6.89
N SER A 2 -8.10 -34.18 7.91
CA SER A 2 -7.57 -32.91 8.45
C SER A 2 -6.76 -32.22 7.35
N SER A 3 -6.68 -30.89 7.26
CA SER A 3 -6.38 -29.97 8.34
C SER A 3 -6.79 -28.55 7.93
N ASP A 4 -7.65 -27.95 8.74
CA ASP A 4 -7.83 -26.50 8.79
C ASP A 4 -6.54 -25.88 9.29
N HIS A 5 -5.63 -25.53 8.37
CA HIS A 5 -4.58 -24.58 8.67
C HIS A 5 -5.20 -23.19 8.73
N GLN A 6 -5.92 -22.90 9.81
CA GLN A 6 -6.12 -21.53 10.23
C GLN A 6 -4.73 -21.04 10.61
N LEU A 7 -4.04 -20.40 9.66
CA LEU A 7 -2.74 -19.80 9.85
C LEU A 7 -2.91 -18.74 10.95
N ASN A 8 -2.49 -19.09 12.16
CA ASN A 8 -2.37 -18.15 13.27
C ASN A 8 -1.20 -17.23 12.95
N TYR A 9 -1.49 -16.15 12.26
CA TYR A 9 -0.54 -15.06 12.07
C TYR A 9 -0.56 -14.17 13.30
N ASP A 10 0.60 -13.95 13.90
CA ASP A 10 0.72 -12.95 14.95
C ASP A 10 0.50 -11.55 14.36
N GLN A 11 -0.41 -10.79 14.97
CA GLN A 11 -0.64 -9.41 14.57
C GLN A 11 0.56 -8.54 14.97
N LEU A 12 1.27 -8.01 13.98
CA LEU A 12 2.32 -7.02 14.19
C LEU A 12 1.75 -5.60 14.08
N ASN A 13 1.81 -4.83 15.16
CA ASN A 13 1.44 -3.42 15.16
C ASN A 13 2.70 -2.55 15.04
N LEU A 14 2.81 -1.79 13.95
CA LEU A 14 3.91 -0.86 13.71
C LEU A 14 3.41 0.58 13.87
N HIS A 15 4.21 1.40 14.56
CA HIS A 15 3.93 2.83 14.72
C HIS A 15 5.00 3.68 14.05
N PHE A 16 4.56 4.69 13.30
CA PHE A 16 5.42 5.65 12.63
C PHE A 16 5.14 7.05 13.13
N SER A 17 6.16 7.70 13.67
CA SER A 17 6.08 9.11 14.06
C SER A 17 5.97 10.02 12.84
N ALA A 18 5.38 11.21 13.02
CA ALA A 18 5.31 12.23 11.97
C ALA A 18 6.68 12.58 11.37
N LYS A 19 7.74 12.58 12.20
CA LYS A 19 9.11 12.84 11.74
C LYS A 19 9.63 11.74 10.81
N GLN A 20 9.37 10.47 11.13
CA GLN A 20 9.74 9.34 10.27
C GLN A 20 8.99 9.41 8.93
N LEU A 21 7.68 9.69 8.97
CA LEU A 21 6.88 9.84 7.76
C LEU A 21 7.35 11.01 6.88
N ALA A 22 7.75 12.13 7.49
CA ALA A 22 8.31 13.27 6.76
C ALA A 22 9.64 12.91 6.08
N ILE A 23 10.52 12.16 6.75
CA ILE A 23 11.79 11.70 6.17
C ILE A 23 11.53 10.77 4.99
N LEU A 24 10.67 9.76 5.16
CA LEU A 24 10.33 8.82 4.10
C LEU A 24 9.73 9.55 2.88
N ARG A 25 8.86 10.53 3.13
CA ARG A 25 8.27 11.35 2.08
C ARG A 25 9.32 12.18 1.34
N MET A 26 10.30 12.74 2.04
CA MET A 26 11.42 13.43 1.38
C MET A 26 12.25 12.51 0.49
N LEU A 27 12.46 11.26 0.89
CA LEU A 27 13.23 10.27 0.13
C LEU A 27 12.48 9.76 -1.12
N ALA A 28 11.14 9.66 -1.06
CA ALA A 28 10.34 9.13 -2.15
C ALA A 28 10.05 10.13 -3.29
N GLY A 29 9.89 11.42 -2.96
CA GLY A 29 9.49 12.43 -3.95
C GLY A 29 9.07 13.78 -3.37
N LYS A 30 9.28 14.00 -2.07
CA LYS A 30 8.88 15.21 -1.34
C LYS A 30 7.37 15.46 -1.43
N ASN A 31 6.95 16.65 -1.83
CA ASN A 31 5.57 17.11 -1.68
C ASN A 31 4.60 16.50 -2.71
N SER A 32 5.09 15.90 -3.79
CA SER A 32 4.23 15.29 -4.82
C SER A 32 3.62 13.96 -4.40
N ILE A 33 4.15 13.33 -3.34
CA ILE A 33 3.72 12.01 -2.88
C ILE A 33 2.94 12.15 -1.58
N THR A 34 1.87 11.38 -1.39
CA THR A 34 1.11 11.41 -0.13
C THR A 34 1.82 10.59 0.96
N ILE A 35 1.39 10.77 2.21
CA ILE A 35 1.91 9.95 3.33
C ILE A 35 1.52 8.47 3.14
N GLN A 36 0.33 8.21 2.61
CA GLN A 36 -0.16 6.87 2.38
C GLN A 36 0.69 6.14 1.33
N ASP A 37 0.96 6.78 0.20
CA ASP A 37 1.77 6.18 -0.88
C ASP A 37 3.18 5.86 -0.38
N VAL A 38 3.79 6.78 0.38
CA VAL A 38 5.11 6.58 0.99
C VAL A 38 5.12 5.42 1.99
N LEU A 39 4.09 5.30 2.82
CA LEU A 39 4.03 4.24 3.81
C LEU A 39 3.85 2.88 3.14
N THR A 40 2.95 2.79 2.16
CA THR A 40 2.75 1.60 1.33
C THR A 40 4.05 1.20 0.63
N ALA A 41 4.72 2.16 -0.02
CA ALA A 41 5.99 1.93 -0.71
C ALA A 41 7.08 1.46 0.24
N TYR A 42 7.16 2.02 1.45
CA TYR A 42 8.12 1.60 2.47
C TYR A 42 7.87 0.15 2.92
N ILE A 43 6.60 -0.24 3.15
CA ILE A 43 6.26 -1.61 3.54
C ILE A 43 6.67 -2.60 2.44
N ILE A 44 6.33 -2.31 1.19
CA ILE A 44 6.67 -3.15 0.02
C ILE A 44 8.19 -3.27 -0.13
N LEU A 45 8.90 -2.16 -0.05
CA LEU A 45 10.35 -2.13 -0.11
C LEU A 45 10.97 -3.06 0.96
N ILE A 46 10.50 -2.96 2.21
CA ILE A 46 11.02 -3.77 3.30
C ILE A 46 10.68 -5.25 3.10
N LEU A 47 9.45 -5.58 2.69
CA LEU A 47 9.06 -6.97 2.42
C LEU A 47 9.86 -7.56 1.26
N ASN A 48 10.00 -6.84 0.15
CA ASN A 48 10.81 -7.29 -0.99
C ASN A 48 12.27 -7.48 -0.61
N LYS A 49 12.83 -6.54 0.16
CA LYS A 49 14.25 -6.55 0.54
C LYS A 49 14.60 -7.61 1.58
N TYR A 50 13.70 -7.90 2.52
CA TYR A 50 14.04 -8.75 3.67
C TYR A 50 13.26 -10.06 3.73
N CYS A 51 12.04 -10.10 3.21
CA CYS A 51 11.19 -11.30 3.22
C CYS A 51 11.22 -12.05 1.89
N TYR A 52 11.33 -11.34 0.76
CA TYR A 52 11.25 -11.91 -0.59
C TYR A 52 12.54 -11.75 -1.42
N ASN A 53 13.68 -11.44 -0.79
CA ASN A 53 14.92 -11.07 -1.48
C ASN A 53 15.42 -12.14 -2.47
N ASN A 54 15.21 -13.42 -2.15
CA ASN A 54 15.68 -14.57 -2.94
C ASN A 54 14.52 -15.38 -3.54
N ASN A 55 13.30 -14.83 -3.56
CA ASN A 55 12.12 -15.51 -4.06
C ASN A 55 11.41 -14.60 -5.08
N ASP A 56 11.86 -14.69 -6.33
CA ASP A 56 11.32 -13.89 -7.44
C ASP A 56 9.82 -14.13 -7.64
N GLU A 57 9.33 -15.34 -7.40
CA GLU A 57 7.90 -15.68 -7.54
C GLU A 57 7.02 -15.00 -6.49
N SER A 58 7.57 -14.66 -5.33
CA SER A 58 6.85 -14.01 -4.23
C SER A 58 7.13 -12.51 -4.12
N ARG A 59 7.91 -11.93 -5.04
CA ARG A 59 8.20 -10.50 -5.04
C ARG A 59 6.94 -9.69 -5.32
N ILE A 60 6.71 -8.65 -4.53
CA ILE A 60 5.60 -7.73 -4.73
C ILE A 60 5.97 -6.75 -5.84
N LEU A 61 5.23 -6.80 -6.95
CA LEU A 61 5.48 -5.98 -8.14
C LEU A 61 4.41 -4.91 -8.37
N HIS A 62 3.25 -5.00 -7.74
CA HIS A 62 2.20 -3.99 -7.83
C HIS A 62 1.35 -3.99 -6.56
N THR A 63 0.45 -3.03 -6.45
CA THR A 63 -0.48 -2.90 -5.33
C THR A 63 -1.90 -2.70 -5.79
N ILE A 64 -2.83 -3.18 -4.95
CA ILE A 64 -4.24 -2.86 -5.07
C ILE A 64 -4.59 -1.90 -3.94
N THR A 65 -4.99 -0.68 -4.27
CA THR A 65 -5.43 0.33 -3.31
C THR A 65 -6.94 0.49 -3.38
N ILE A 66 -7.59 0.45 -2.23
CA ILE A 66 -9.02 0.70 -2.09
C ILE A 66 -9.22 2.11 -1.56
N VAL A 67 -9.91 2.95 -2.32
CA VAL A 67 -10.18 4.35 -1.97
C VAL A 67 -11.66 4.55 -1.71
N ASN A 68 -11.98 5.24 -0.63
CA ASN A 68 -13.35 5.70 -0.37
C ASN A 68 -13.69 6.85 -1.31
N CYS A 69 -14.68 6.67 -2.18
CA CYS A 69 -15.10 7.68 -3.15
C CYS A 69 -16.35 8.47 -2.73
N ARG A 70 -16.81 8.32 -1.48
CA ARG A 70 -17.91 9.16 -0.96
C ARG A 70 -17.50 10.63 -0.93
N GLY A 71 -18.38 11.49 -1.47
CA GLY A 71 -18.14 12.94 -1.50
C GLY A 71 -17.16 13.40 -2.58
N VAL A 72 -16.64 12.48 -3.41
CA VAL A 72 -15.80 12.85 -4.57
C VAL A 72 -16.66 13.43 -5.69
N SER A 73 -17.84 12.85 -5.94
CA SER A 73 -18.79 13.35 -6.94
C SER A 73 -20.18 12.78 -6.67
N ASN A 74 -21.21 13.64 -6.68
CA ASN A 74 -22.61 13.20 -6.55
C ASN A 74 -23.08 12.31 -7.71
N PHE A 75 -22.37 12.32 -8.85
CA PHE A 75 -22.65 11.42 -9.96
C PHE A 75 -22.19 9.99 -9.69
N ILE A 76 -21.07 9.82 -8.98
CA ILE A 76 -20.46 8.52 -8.67
C ILE A 76 -21.00 8.00 -7.33
N THR A 77 -21.14 8.90 -6.34
CA THR A 77 -21.61 8.61 -5.00
C THR A 77 -22.66 9.64 -4.54
N PRO A 78 -23.95 9.40 -4.85
CA PRO A 78 -25.03 10.31 -4.46
C PRO A 78 -25.09 10.55 -2.95
N GLN A 79 -25.48 11.77 -2.56
CA GLN A 79 -25.72 12.10 -1.16
C GLN A 79 -26.80 11.18 -0.57
N GLY A 80 -26.52 10.60 0.60
CA GLY A 80 -27.43 9.67 1.27
C GLY A 80 -27.32 8.21 0.82
N GLN A 81 -26.36 7.87 -0.05
CA GLN A 81 -26.08 6.48 -0.41
C GLN A 81 -25.64 5.66 0.82
N VAL A 82 -26.40 4.59 1.13
CA VAL A 82 -26.17 3.71 2.30
C VAL A 82 -25.30 2.49 1.95
N SER A 83 -24.93 2.29 0.68
CA SER A 83 -24.08 1.18 0.24
C SER A 83 -22.58 1.50 0.28
N ASN A 84 -21.74 0.48 0.06
CA ASN A 84 -20.29 0.65 -0.08
C ASN A 84 -19.96 1.45 -1.34
N SER A 85 -19.04 2.40 -1.20
CA SER A 85 -18.60 3.29 -2.27
C SER A 85 -17.08 3.31 -2.28
N LEU A 86 -16.52 2.27 -2.88
CA LEU A 86 -15.10 2.02 -2.91
C LEU A 86 -14.63 1.94 -4.36
N PHE A 87 -13.51 2.57 -4.66
CA PHE A 87 -12.83 2.43 -5.95
C PHE A 87 -11.55 1.64 -5.73
N MET A 88 -11.37 0.58 -6.52
CA MET A 88 -10.19 -0.28 -6.46
C MET A 88 -9.25 0.09 -7.60
N MET A 89 -8.03 0.50 -7.26
CA MET A 89 -6.99 0.87 -8.21
C MET A 89 -5.87 -0.15 -8.14
N LEU A 90 -5.55 -0.76 -9.28
CA LEU A 90 -4.36 -1.58 -9.45
C LEU A 90 -3.24 -0.69 -9.99
N SER A 91 -2.09 -0.68 -9.32
CA SER A 91 -0.90 -0.01 -9.84
C SER A 91 -0.33 -0.77 -11.03
N ASN A 92 0.44 -0.10 -11.87
CA ASN A 92 1.33 -0.79 -12.79
C ASN A 92 2.40 -1.55 -12.01
N ASP A 93 3.10 -2.45 -12.71
CA ASP A 93 4.29 -3.08 -12.16
C ASP A 93 5.38 -2.04 -11.87
N PHE A 94 6.05 -2.19 -10.73
CA PHE A 94 7.17 -1.34 -10.32
C PHE A 94 8.39 -1.65 -11.18
N ASP A 95 8.93 -0.65 -11.87
CA ASP A 95 10.17 -0.82 -12.65
C ASP A 95 11.34 -1.22 -11.74
N ASP A 96 11.35 -0.69 -10.51
CA ASP A 96 12.33 -1.03 -9.48
C ASP A 96 11.63 -1.33 -8.14
N PRO A 97 11.36 -2.62 -7.84
CA PRO A 97 10.69 -3.04 -6.61
C PRO A 97 11.56 -2.90 -5.35
N TYR A 98 12.77 -2.34 -5.48
CA TYR A 98 13.68 -2.00 -4.39
C TYR A 98 13.93 -0.48 -4.27
N SER A 99 13.23 0.35 -5.04
CA SER A 99 13.31 1.81 -4.95
C SER A 99 12.04 2.39 -4.33
N LEU A 100 12.20 3.03 -3.16
CA LEU A 100 11.10 3.73 -2.49
C LEU A 100 10.40 4.73 -3.42
N SER A 101 11.18 5.45 -4.23
CA SER A 101 10.66 6.45 -5.17
C SER A 101 9.98 5.87 -6.40
N ASN A 102 10.30 4.62 -6.78
CA ASN A 102 9.64 3.96 -7.91
C ASN A 102 8.28 3.41 -7.45
N ILE A 103 8.25 2.74 -6.30
CA ILE A 103 7.04 2.13 -5.74
C ILE A 103 5.99 3.18 -5.33
N ALA A 104 6.41 4.37 -4.88
CA ALA A 104 5.51 5.39 -4.37
C ALA A 104 4.80 6.26 -5.44
N LYS A 105 5.02 5.99 -6.73
CA LYS A 105 4.43 6.73 -7.87
C LYS A 105 3.07 6.16 -8.27
#